data_AF-A0A075IET9-F1
#
_entry.id   AF-A0A075IET9-F1
#
_cell.length_a   1.000
_cell.length_b   1.000
_cell.length_c   1.000
_cell.angle_alpha   90.00
_cell.angle_beta   90.00
_cell.angle_gamma   90.00
#
_symmetry.space_group_name_H-M   'P 1'
#
loop_
_entity.id
_entity.type
_entity.pdbx_description
1 polymer ?
#
loop_
_entity_poly.entity_id
_entity_poly.type
_entity_poly.pdbx_seq_one_letter_code
_entity_poly.pdbx_strand_id
1 'polypeptide(L)'
;MIDLEYNSESREWYIASGLILFVTVLCYSFLSWSVLPEQSEILPVVTNAIHLSFVLLGLSGLFLAVQGYRLRNGKGFLLRKDGDEVLYDLERLFLDADLSVKEVSCVNMNSVGLWRPVGRLILSEGEIEVKEIWLYAYYFRTHVALRGKVPDKIIKKFASSLA
;
A
#
# COMPACT_ATOMS: atom_id res chain seq x y z
N MET A 1 -12.41 16.93 -15.75
CA MET A 1 -12.79 15.68 -15.06
C MET A 1 -11.51 15.05 -14.57
N ILE A 2 -11.40 14.80 -13.26
CA ILE A 2 -10.28 14.01 -12.74
C ILE A 2 -10.59 12.55 -13.08
N ASP A 3 -9.79 11.94 -13.95
CA ASP A 3 -9.81 10.49 -14.11
C ASP A 3 -9.07 9.88 -12.93
N LEU A 4 -9.78 9.08 -12.13
CA LEU A 4 -9.15 8.28 -11.09
C LEU A 4 -8.24 7.26 -11.76
N GLU A 5 -6.94 7.34 -11.45
CA GLU A 5 -5.98 6.34 -11.89
C GLU A 5 -6.14 5.09 -11.01
N TYR A 6 -7.03 4.20 -11.46
CA TYR A 6 -7.17 2.87 -10.91
C TYR A 6 -5.82 2.13 -11.06
N ASN A 7 -5.39 1.42 -10.01
CA ASN A 7 -4.08 0.78 -9.86
C ASN A 7 -2.91 1.70 -9.50
N SER A 8 -3.14 2.97 -9.14
CA SER A 8 -2.09 3.87 -8.62
C SER A 8 -1.32 3.26 -7.43
N GLU A 9 -1.99 2.45 -6.63
CA GLU A 9 -1.39 1.70 -5.52
C GLU A 9 -0.25 0.78 -5.99
N SER A 10 -0.48 -0.03 -7.04
CA SER A 10 0.52 -0.96 -7.58
C SER A 10 1.82 -0.25 -7.95
N ARG A 11 1.71 0.94 -8.56
CA ARG A 11 2.86 1.76 -8.95
C ARG A 11 3.67 2.22 -7.74
N GLU A 12 3.02 2.69 -6.68
CA GLU A 12 3.70 3.10 -5.44
C GLU A 12 4.46 1.94 -4.79
N TRP A 13 3.87 0.74 -4.75
CA TRP A 13 4.56 -0.46 -4.22
C TRP A 13 5.78 -0.84 -5.06
N TYR A 14 5.71 -0.73 -6.40
CA TYR A 14 6.87 -0.95 -7.26
C TYR A 14 7.96 0.12 -7.07
N ILE A 15 7.59 1.38 -6.91
CA ILE A 15 8.55 2.46 -6.63
C ILE A 15 9.25 2.21 -5.30
N ALA A 16 8.51 1.90 -4.24
CA ALA A 16 9.07 1.59 -2.93
C ALA A 16 9.98 0.35 -2.95
N SER A 17 9.54 -0.72 -3.64
CA SER A 17 10.34 -1.92 -3.86
C SER A 17 11.65 -1.61 -4.58
N GLY A 18 11.56 -0.88 -5.70
CA GLY A 18 12.73 -0.49 -6.50
C GLY A 18 13.72 0.34 -5.69
N LEU A 19 13.24 1.30 -4.89
CA LEU A 19 14.08 2.11 -4.02
C LEU A 19 14.83 1.26 -2.98
N ILE A 20 14.13 0.36 -2.28
CA ILE A 20 14.75 -0.52 -1.27
C ILE A 20 15.80 -1.42 -1.93
N LEU A 21 15.46 -2.08 -3.03
CA LEU A 21 16.40 -2.97 -3.73
C LEU A 21 17.61 -2.20 -4.26
N PHE A 22 17.40 -1.02 -4.83
CA PHE A 22 18.49 -0.18 -5.34
C PHE A 22 19.46 0.22 -4.22
N VAL A 23 18.95 0.76 -3.11
CA VAL A 23 19.78 1.16 -1.97
C VAL A 23 20.49 -0.05 -1.35
N THR A 24 19.80 -1.18 -1.23
CA THR A 24 20.36 -2.45 -0.72
C THR A 24 21.56 -2.89 -1.57
N VAL A 25 21.41 -2.92 -2.90
CA VAL A 25 22.47 -3.32 -3.83
C VAL A 25 23.65 -2.34 -3.76
N LEU A 26 23.38 -1.03 -3.72
CA LEU A 26 24.42 0.00 -3.64
C LEU A 26 25.23 -0.13 -2.35
N CYS A 27 24.56 -0.23 -1.20
CA CYS A 27 25.21 -0.39 0.10
C CYS A 27 26.00 -1.70 0.19
N TYR A 28 25.43 -2.81 -0.29
CA TYR A 28 26.12 -4.10 -0.30
C TYR A 28 27.36 -4.08 -1.19
N SER A 29 27.25 -3.48 -2.38
CA SER A 29 28.37 -3.36 -3.32
C SER A 29 29.51 -2.56 -2.71
N PHE A 30 29.20 -1.45 -2.04
CA PHE A 30 30.19 -0.65 -1.32
C PHE A 30 30.90 -1.46 -0.21
N LEU A 31 30.15 -2.19 0.61
CA LEU A 31 30.72 -3.04 1.67
C LEU A 31 31.55 -4.21 1.11
N SER A 32 31.07 -4.82 0.03
CA SER A 32 31.74 -5.92 -0.66
C SER A 32 33.07 -5.50 -1.26
N TRP A 33 33.17 -4.25 -1.72
CA TRP A 33 34.41 -3.71 -2.25
C TRP A 33 35.37 -3.26 -1.16
N SER A 34 34.85 -2.62 -0.11
CA SER A 34 35.68 -1.81 0.80
C SER A 34 36.03 -2.49 2.11
N VAL A 35 35.18 -3.40 2.62
CA VAL A 35 35.26 -3.89 4.01
C VAL A 35 35.24 -5.41 4.11
N LEU A 36 34.39 -6.08 3.32
CA LEU A 36 34.19 -7.53 3.44
C LEU A 36 35.43 -8.39 3.13
N PRO A 37 36.34 -8.03 2.20
CA PRO A 37 37.54 -8.84 1.94
C PRO A 37 38.41 -9.02 3.19
N GLU A 38 38.79 -7.93 3.86
CA GLU A 38 39.62 -7.98 5.07
C GLU A 38 38.86 -8.57 6.28
N GLN A 39 37.58 -8.24 6.45
CA GLN A 39 36.81 -8.74 7.59
C GLN A 39 36.48 -10.24 7.51
N SER A 40 36.36 -10.80 6.31
CA SER A 40 36.04 -12.22 6.12
C SER A 40 37.11 -13.16 6.69
N GLU A 41 38.37 -12.73 6.71
CA GLU A 41 39.50 -13.50 7.25
C GLU A 41 39.61 -13.37 8.77
N ILE A 42 39.24 -12.20 9.32
CA ILE A 42 39.41 -11.89 10.75
C ILE A 42 38.18 -12.30 11.58
N LEU A 43 36.97 -12.06 11.06
CA LEU A 43 35.69 -12.19 11.78
C LEU A 43 34.59 -12.76 10.86
N PRO A 44 34.68 -14.03 10.45
CA PRO A 44 33.77 -14.65 9.47
C PRO A 44 32.30 -14.67 9.90
N VAL A 45 32.04 -14.72 11.21
CA VAL A 45 30.68 -14.65 11.77
C VAL A 45 30.02 -13.32 11.46
N VAL A 46 30.78 -12.21 11.55
CA VAL A 46 30.27 -10.86 11.27
C VAL A 46 29.97 -10.72 9.78
N THR A 47 30.87 -11.19 8.92
CA THR A 47 30.67 -11.22 7.46
C THR A 47 29.40 -11.99 7.08
N ASN A 48 29.17 -13.17 7.66
CA ASN A 48 27.94 -13.93 7.42
C ASN A 48 26.68 -13.21 7.93
N ALA A 49 26.76 -12.55 9.09
CA ALA A 49 25.65 -11.75 9.59
C ALA A 49 25.32 -10.58 8.66
N ILE A 50 26.33 -9.93 8.06
CA ILE A 50 26.14 -8.88 7.05
C ILE A 50 25.44 -9.47 5.82
N HIS A 51 25.92 -10.59 5.26
CA HIS A 51 25.26 -11.24 4.12
C HIS A 51 23.80 -11.56 4.41
N LEU A 52 23.51 -12.18 5.56
CA LEU A 52 22.15 -12.51 5.97
C LEU A 52 21.28 -11.26 6.10
N SER A 53 21.80 -10.19 6.70
CA SER A 53 21.07 -8.93 6.86
C SER A 53 20.69 -8.31 5.51
N PHE A 54 21.61 -8.31 4.54
CA PHE A 54 21.33 -7.82 3.18
C PHE A 54 20.38 -8.72 2.40
N VAL A 55 20.42 -10.03 2.61
CA VAL A 55 19.42 -10.95 2.05
C VAL A 55 18.03 -10.66 2.62
N LEU A 56 17.90 -10.48 3.94
CA LEU A 56 16.63 -10.14 4.58
C LEU A 56 16.09 -8.79 4.09
N LEU A 57 16.96 -7.79 3.94
CA LEU A 57 16.60 -6.49 3.37
C LEU A 57 16.13 -6.62 1.91
N GLY A 58 16.84 -7.40 1.08
CA GLY A 58 16.42 -7.70 -0.29
C GLY A 58 15.07 -8.41 -0.36
N LEU A 59 14.82 -9.38 0.53
CA LEU A 59 13.53 -10.08 0.65
C LEU A 59 12.39 -9.12 1.00
N SER A 60 12.64 -8.09 1.82
CA SER A 60 11.64 -7.06 2.09
C SER A 60 11.26 -6.28 0.83
N GLY A 61 12.24 -5.90 0.01
CA GLY A 61 11.99 -5.24 -1.28
C GLY A 61 11.21 -6.15 -2.25
N LEU A 62 11.58 -7.43 -2.32
CA LEU A 62 10.86 -8.42 -3.14
C LEU A 62 9.41 -8.61 -2.69
N PHE A 63 9.17 -8.65 -1.38
CA PHE A 63 7.83 -8.72 -0.81
C PHE A 63 6.95 -7.56 -1.30
N LEU A 64 7.48 -6.33 -1.29
CA LEU A 64 6.74 -5.16 -1.80
C LEU A 64 6.43 -5.28 -3.29
N ALA A 65 7.36 -5.80 -4.11
CA ALA A 65 7.09 -6.06 -5.53
C ALA A 65 5.95 -7.08 -5.73
N VAL A 66 5.91 -8.14 -4.90
CA VAL A 66 4.82 -9.13 -4.93
C VAL A 66 3.49 -8.47 -4.55
N GLN A 67 3.47 -7.58 -3.57
CA GLN A 67 2.25 -6.81 -3.24
C GLN A 67 1.83 -5.92 -4.40
N GLY A 68 2.77 -5.16 -4.98
CA GLY A 68 2.51 -4.35 -6.18
C GLY A 68 1.92 -5.17 -7.33
N TYR A 69 2.45 -6.37 -7.57
CA TYR A 69 1.93 -7.29 -8.58
C TYR A 69 0.49 -7.75 -8.31
N ARG A 70 0.19 -8.12 -7.06
CA ARG A 70 -1.17 -8.54 -6.65
C ARG A 70 -2.20 -7.42 -6.84
N LEU A 71 -1.77 -6.18 -6.66
CA LEU A 71 -2.61 -4.99 -6.75
C LEU A 71 -2.71 -4.42 -8.17
N ARG A 72 -1.97 -4.95 -9.15
CA ARG A 72 -1.90 -4.39 -10.51
C ARG A 72 -3.23 -4.36 -11.27
N ASN A 73 -4.13 -5.28 -10.91
CA ASN A 73 -5.46 -5.40 -11.52
C ASN A 73 -6.56 -4.94 -10.55
N GLY A 74 -6.18 -4.42 -9.39
CA GLY A 74 -7.09 -4.01 -8.33
C GLY A 74 -7.75 -2.68 -8.67
N LYS A 75 -9.08 -2.60 -8.54
CA LYS A 75 -9.79 -1.32 -8.66
C LYS A 75 -9.62 -0.53 -7.36
N GLY A 76 -8.43 0.00 -7.12
CA GLY A 76 -8.11 0.82 -5.95
C GLY A 76 -7.42 2.12 -6.33
N PHE A 77 -7.57 3.14 -5.49
CA PHE A 77 -6.94 4.44 -5.68
C PHE A 77 -6.50 5.07 -4.35
N LEU A 78 -5.47 5.92 -4.43
CA LEU A 78 -4.86 6.58 -3.28
C LEU A 78 -5.22 8.07 -3.21
N LEU A 79 -5.53 8.55 -2.01
CA LEU A 79 -5.98 9.91 -1.72
C LEU A 79 -5.16 10.53 -0.58
N ARG A 80 -5.09 11.85 -0.53
CA ARG A 80 -4.57 12.61 0.62
C ARG A 80 -5.73 13.28 1.35
N LYS A 81 -6.54 12.46 2.00
CA LYS A 81 -7.73 12.87 2.74
C LYS A 81 -7.96 11.88 3.87
N ASP A 82 -8.33 12.36 5.05
CA ASP A 82 -8.55 11.53 6.25
C ASP A 82 -9.44 10.31 5.94
N GLY A 83 -9.06 9.15 6.46
CA GLY A 83 -9.75 7.90 6.16
C GLY A 83 -11.20 7.88 6.61
N ASP A 84 -11.48 8.40 7.80
CA ASP A 84 -12.84 8.45 8.37
C ASP A 84 -13.71 9.41 7.54
N GLU A 85 -13.16 10.53 7.11
CA GLU A 85 -13.86 11.49 6.23
C GLU A 85 -14.16 10.87 4.85
N VAL A 86 -13.21 10.13 4.27
CA VAL A 86 -13.42 9.41 3.00
C VAL A 86 -14.52 8.36 3.13
N LEU A 87 -14.53 7.60 4.23
CA LEU A 87 -15.54 6.57 4.47
C LEU A 87 -16.94 7.21 4.59
N TYR A 88 -17.06 8.28 5.37
CA TYR A 88 -18.30 9.02 5.57
C TYR A 88 -18.84 9.64 4.27
N ASP A 89 -17.97 10.30 3.49
CA ASP A 89 -18.37 10.91 2.22
C ASP A 89 -18.85 9.88 1.21
N LEU A 90 -18.18 8.72 1.14
CA LEU A 90 -18.60 7.62 0.28
C LEU A 90 -19.96 7.08 0.74
N GLU A 91 -20.12 6.77 2.02
CA GLU A 91 -21.39 6.27 2.56
C GLU A 91 -22.55 7.22 2.24
N ARG A 92 -22.36 8.52 2.49
CA ARG A 92 -23.35 9.56 2.18
C ARG A 92 -23.73 9.56 0.71
N LEU A 93 -22.76 9.46 -0.20
CA LEU A 93 -23.03 9.45 -1.64
C LEU A 93 -23.81 8.20 -2.09
N PHE A 94 -23.64 7.06 -1.41
CA PHE A 94 -24.44 5.86 -1.66
C PHE A 94 -25.87 6.01 -1.14
N LEU A 95 -26.03 6.55 0.07
CA LEU A 95 -27.35 6.81 0.65
C LEU A 95 -28.13 7.85 -0.16
N ASP A 96 -27.49 8.94 -0.61
CA ASP A 96 -28.08 9.97 -1.48
C ASP A 96 -28.53 9.42 -2.85
N ALA A 97 -28.02 8.26 -3.25
CA ALA A 97 -28.39 7.57 -4.48
C ALA A 97 -29.45 6.47 -4.25
N ASP A 98 -30.08 6.44 -3.07
CA ASP A 98 -31.02 5.39 -2.63
C ASP A 98 -30.45 3.97 -2.71
N LEU A 99 -29.14 3.82 -2.54
CA LEU A 99 -28.48 2.52 -2.52
C LEU A 99 -28.26 2.05 -1.09
N SER A 100 -28.63 0.79 -0.82
CA SER A 100 -28.34 0.14 0.45
C SER A 100 -26.83 -0.05 0.62
N VAL A 101 -26.30 0.54 1.68
CA VAL A 101 -24.91 0.42 2.11
C VAL A 101 -24.87 0.12 3.60
N LYS A 102 -23.93 -0.74 4.02
CA LYS A 102 -23.71 -1.04 5.43
C LYS A 102 -22.23 -0.94 5.76
N GLU A 103 -21.90 -0.11 6.73
CA GLU A 103 -20.56 -0.08 7.30
C GLU A 103 -20.30 -1.31 8.18
N VAL A 104 -19.14 -1.92 7.99
CA VAL A 104 -18.59 -3.00 8.80
C VAL A 104 -17.09 -2.81 8.99
N SER A 105 -16.51 -3.53 9.94
CA SER A 105 -15.05 -3.58 10.10
C SER A 105 -14.36 -4.16 8.87
N CYS A 106 -13.16 -3.66 8.59
CA CYS A 106 -12.27 -4.19 7.56
C CYS A 106 -11.94 -5.67 7.81
N VAL A 107 -11.58 -6.38 6.73
CA VAL A 107 -11.07 -7.74 6.88
C VAL A 107 -9.73 -7.67 7.59
N ASN A 108 -9.56 -8.44 8.66
CA ASN A 108 -8.32 -8.46 9.40
C ASN A 108 -7.19 -9.01 8.52
N MET A 109 -6.40 -8.11 7.94
CA MET A 109 -5.14 -8.42 7.27
C MET A 109 -4.01 -7.98 8.19
N ASN A 110 -3.08 -8.90 8.48
CA ASN A 110 -1.86 -8.60 9.22
C ASN A 110 -1.20 -7.36 8.62
N SER A 111 -1.31 -6.23 9.32
CA SER A 111 -0.88 -4.95 8.81
C SER A 111 0.61 -4.72 8.96
N VAL A 112 1.27 -5.48 9.83
CA VAL A 112 2.68 -5.31 10.19
C VAL A 112 3.00 -3.84 10.53
N GLY A 113 1.99 -3.06 10.95
CA GLY A 113 2.09 -1.62 11.23
C GLY A 113 2.10 -0.68 10.01
N LEU A 114 1.98 -1.18 8.77
CA LEU A 114 2.01 -0.36 7.55
C LEU A 114 0.66 0.24 7.16
N TRP A 115 -0.44 -0.35 7.62
CA TRP A 115 -1.78 0.17 7.38
C TRP A 115 -2.68 0.10 8.60
N ARG A 116 -3.53 1.12 8.73
CA ARG A 116 -4.60 1.20 9.71
C ARG A 116 -5.93 0.93 9.00
N PRO A 117 -6.72 -0.07 9.42
CA PRO A 117 -8.07 -0.24 8.92
C PRO A 117 -8.94 0.92 9.40
N VAL A 118 -9.69 1.52 8.48
CA VAL A 118 -10.67 2.57 8.79
C VAL A 118 -12.05 1.91 8.88
N GLY A 119 -12.55 1.46 7.73
CA GLY A 119 -13.85 0.80 7.65
C GLY A 119 -14.11 0.24 6.26
N ARG A 120 -15.21 -0.49 6.15
CA ARG A 120 -15.62 -1.13 4.90
C ARG A 120 -17.11 -0.97 4.67
N LEU A 121 -17.48 -0.52 3.49
CA LEU A 121 -18.86 -0.40 3.03
C LEU A 121 -19.23 -1.64 2.22
N ILE A 122 -20.23 -2.39 2.68
CA ILE A 122 -20.82 -3.51 1.95
C ILE A 122 -22.01 -3.00 1.14
N LEU A 123 -22.01 -3.33 -0.16
CA LEU A 123 -23.11 -3.12 -1.09
C LEU A 123 -23.72 -4.48 -1.49
N SER A 124 -24.83 -4.44 -2.23
CA SER A 124 -25.50 -5.65 -2.72
C SER A 124 -24.63 -6.54 -3.62
N GLU A 125 -23.81 -5.95 -4.49
CA GLU A 125 -22.96 -6.68 -5.45
C GLU A 125 -21.47 -6.28 -5.38
N GLY A 126 -21.05 -5.56 -4.34
CA GLY A 126 -19.67 -5.07 -4.21
C GLY A 126 -19.32 -4.66 -2.79
N GLU A 127 -18.04 -4.35 -2.58
CA GLU A 127 -17.54 -3.79 -1.32
C GLU A 127 -16.52 -2.69 -1.60
N ILE A 128 -16.45 -1.72 -0.69
CA ILE A 128 -15.46 -0.66 -0.67
C ILE A 128 -14.73 -0.72 0.66
N GLU A 129 -13.42 -0.95 0.64
CA GLU A 129 -12.60 -1.02 1.83
C GLU A 129 -11.69 0.22 1.90
N VAL A 130 -11.74 0.95 3.01
CA VAL A 130 -10.94 2.13 3.26
C VAL A 130 -9.86 1.80 4.29
N LYS A 131 -8.61 2.09 3.94
CA LYS A 131 -7.43 1.90 4.79
C LYS A 131 -6.57 3.13 4.74
N GLU A 132 -5.91 3.46 5.84
CA GLU A 132 -4.87 4.47 5.83
C GLU A 132 -3.50 3.79 5.81
N ILE A 133 -2.61 4.32 4.99
CA ILE A 133 -1.20 3.94 4.95
C ILE A 133 -0.48 4.89 5.91
N TRP A 134 0.14 4.31 6.93
CA TRP A 134 0.90 5.03 7.94
C TRP A 134 2.36 4.58 7.86
N LEU A 135 3.27 5.56 7.77
CA LEU A 135 4.70 5.32 7.89
C LEU A 135 5.10 5.75 9.29
N TYR A 136 5.15 4.78 10.21
CA TYR A 136 5.31 5.04 11.64
C TYR A 136 4.16 5.94 12.16
N ALA A 137 4.46 7.13 12.67
CA ALA A 137 3.48 8.10 13.16
C ALA A 137 3.00 9.09 12.08
N TYR A 138 3.48 8.96 10.84
CA TYR A 138 3.15 9.88 9.76
C TYR A 138 2.10 9.29 8.84
N TYR A 139 0.96 9.97 8.76
CA TYR A 139 -0.07 9.70 7.76
C TYR A 139 0.52 9.92 6.36
N PHE A 140 0.44 8.89 5.50
CA PHE A 140 0.92 8.97 4.13
C PHE A 140 -0.24 9.24 3.18
N ARG A 141 -1.17 8.28 3.07
CA ARG A 141 -2.33 8.33 2.17
C ARG A 141 -3.45 7.42 2.63
N THR A 142 -4.67 7.73 2.21
CA THR A 142 -5.83 6.85 2.32
C THR A 142 -5.98 6.05 1.04
N HIS A 143 -6.09 4.74 1.20
CA HIS A 143 -6.36 3.79 0.14
C HIS A 143 -7.84 3.40 0.16
N VAL A 144 -8.50 3.57 -0.99
CA VAL A 144 -9.86 3.10 -1.24
C VAL A 144 -9.79 1.94 -2.22
N ALA A 145 -10.10 0.73 -1.74
CA ALA A 145 -10.13 -0.48 -2.55
C ALA A 145 -11.58 -0.84 -2.90
N LEU A 146 -11.88 -0.94 -4.20
CA LEU A 146 -13.17 -1.35 -4.74
C LEU A 146 -13.11 -2.82 -5.16
N ARG A 147 -14.08 -3.62 -4.72
CA ARG A 147 -14.21 -5.04 -5.11
C ARG A 147 -15.63 -5.33 -5.53
N GLY A 148 -15.78 -6.26 -6.47
CA GLY A 148 -17.09 -6.58 -7.08
C GLY A 148 -17.61 -5.44 -7.96
N LYS A 149 -18.92 -5.29 -8.01
CA LYS A 149 -19.61 -4.26 -8.80
C LYS A 149 -19.92 -3.05 -7.92
N VAL A 150 -19.05 -2.05 -8.02
CA VAL A 150 -19.27 -0.74 -7.41
C VAL A 150 -19.73 0.24 -8.50
N PRO A 151 -20.82 1.00 -8.32
CA PRO A 151 -21.30 1.97 -9.30
C PRO A 151 -20.30 3.07 -9.65
N ASP A 152 -19.73 3.01 -10.86
CA ASP A 152 -18.73 4.00 -11.34
C ASP A 152 -19.23 5.44 -11.30
N LYS A 153 -20.54 5.67 -11.48
CA LYS A 153 -21.14 7.01 -11.43
C LYS A 153 -20.93 7.68 -10.05
N ILE A 154 -21.06 6.91 -8.98
CA ILE A 154 -20.88 7.39 -7.60
C ILE A 154 -19.41 7.65 -7.34
N ILE A 155 -18.54 6.73 -7.75
CA ILE A 155 -17.08 6.89 -7.62
C ILE A 155 -16.57 8.11 -8.40
N LYS A 156 -17.09 8.37 -9.60
CA LYS A 156 -16.77 9.59 -10.37
C LYS A 156 -17.30 10.86 -9.69
N LYS A 157 -18.49 10.81 -9.09
CA LYS A 157 -19.03 11.93 -8.30
C LYS A 157 -18.13 12.23 -7.09
N PHE A 158 -17.69 11.20 -6.39
CA PHE A 158 -16.72 11.30 -5.30
C PHE A 158 -15.36 11.86 -5.78
N ALA A 159 -14.85 11.37 -6.91
CA ALA A 159 -13.62 11.90 -7.51
C ALA A 159 -13.72 13.39 -7.83
N SER A 160 -14.88 13.83 -8.32
CA SER A 160 -15.11 15.24 -8.65
C SER A 160 -15.24 16.15 -7.42
N SER A 161 -15.65 15.62 -6.26
CA SER A 161 -15.69 16.39 -5.01
C SER A 161 -14.33 16.51 -4.33
N LEU A 162 -13.30 15.81 -4.83
CA LEU A 162 -11.93 15.90 -4.36
C LEU A 162 -11.09 16.93 -5.14
N ALA A 163 -11.65 17.52 -6.19
CA ALA A 163 -11.05 18.59 -7.00
C ALA A 163 -11.26 19.96 -6.35
#